data_AF-A0A383E2D4-F1
#
_entry.id   AF-A0A383E2D4-F1
#
_cell.length_a   1.000
_cell.length_b   1.000
_cell.length_c   1.000
_cell.angle_alpha   90.00
_cell.angle_beta   90.00
_cell.angle_gamma   90.00
#
_symmetry.space_group_name_H-M   'P 1'
#
loop_
_entity.id
_entity.type
_entity.pdbx_description
1 polymer ?
#
loop_
_entity_poly.entity_id
_entity_poly.type
_entity_poly.pdbx_seq_one_letter_code
_entity_poly.pdbx_strand_id
1 'polypeptide(L)'
;MPSNSDSISRRTFLKETTATTAAVVALPLAQAVAAEGDWIKLFDGKTLDGWHKNPKRIGHGTGGKWIVEGGAIVGEQDPPGSGNGGILLSDRKFGDFEVKIDMNHDWGPCSGFFLRSNDKGQCFQVMVDFHDAGNVGHIYGEGTGAFNNRAFDINGEVKDGKLVAIIGDNVRKPSEHGCVYTCTPGEWVKAWRVGKWNTLKVR
;
A
#
# COMPACT_ATOMS: atom_id res chain seq x y z
N MET A 1 12.68 82.26 -37.73
CA MET A 1 11.64 82.75 -36.80
C MET A 1 10.43 81.85 -36.95
N PRO A 2 9.96 81.21 -35.87
CA PRO A 2 9.19 79.97 -35.95
C PRO A 2 7.67 80.21 -35.97
N SER A 3 6.91 79.24 -36.49
CA SER A 3 5.51 79.03 -36.10
C SER A 3 5.17 77.55 -36.17
N ASN A 4 4.94 76.96 -35.00
CA ASN A 4 4.37 75.62 -34.78
C ASN A 4 2.92 75.54 -35.23
N SER A 5 2.55 74.40 -35.83
CA SER A 5 1.21 73.78 -35.90
C SER A 5 1.36 72.60 -36.89
N ASP A 6 0.87 71.38 -36.75
CA ASP A 6 -0.13 70.79 -35.87
C ASP A 6 0.10 69.27 -35.81
N SER A 7 -0.40 68.68 -34.72
CA SER A 7 -0.44 67.25 -34.43
C SER A 7 -1.14 66.42 -35.51
N ILE A 8 -0.44 65.40 -36.01
CA ILE A 8 -0.98 64.38 -36.91
C ILE A 8 -1.94 63.46 -36.14
N SER A 9 -3.23 63.54 -36.48
CA SER A 9 -4.27 62.58 -36.11
C SER A 9 -3.96 61.19 -36.69
N ARG A 10 -3.82 60.17 -35.82
CA ARG A 10 -3.70 58.76 -36.23
C ARG A 10 -4.89 57.96 -35.70
N ARG A 11 -5.96 57.92 -36.48
CA ARG A 11 -6.83 56.74 -36.55
C ARG A 11 -6.31 55.87 -37.68
N THR A 12 -5.92 54.62 -37.40
CA THR A 12 -6.24 53.41 -38.18
C THR A 12 -5.58 52.17 -37.57
N PHE A 13 -6.45 51.21 -37.22
CA PHE A 13 -6.26 49.76 -37.14
C PHE A 13 -5.38 49.12 -36.05
N LEU A 14 -6.03 48.41 -35.11
CA LEU A 14 -5.53 47.12 -34.62
C LEU A 14 -6.63 46.25 -33.99
N LYS A 15 -6.95 45.17 -34.72
CA LYS A 15 -7.28 43.81 -34.27
C LYS A 15 -8.14 43.63 -33.00
N GLU A 16 -9.40 43.26 -33.21
CA GLU A 16 -10.11 42.39 -32.25
C GLU A 16 -9.94 40.94 -32.69
N THR A 17 -9.18 40.18 -31.90
CA THR A 17 -9.25 38.72 -31.89
C THR A 17 -9.36 38.33 -30.43
N THR A 18 -10.60 38.10 -30.00
CA THR A 18 -10.91 37.61 -28.66
C THR A 18 -10.40 36.18 -28.55
N ALA A 19 -9.18 36.02 -28.04
CA ALA A 19 -8.71 34.75 -27.51
C ALA A 19 -9.30 34.61 -26.10
N THR A 20 -10.40 33.86 -25.98
CA THR A 20 -10.97 33.48 -24.69
C THR A 20 -10.03 32.45 -24.05
N THR A 21 -9.12 32.91 -23.19
CA THR A 21 -8.33 32.03 -22.35
C THR A 21 -9.26 31.41 -21.31
N ALA A 22 -9.73 30.19 -21.55
CA ALA A 22 -10.36 29.39 -20.51
C ALA A 22 -9.29 29.05 -19.48
N ALA A 23 -9.25 29.79 -18.38
CA ALA A 23 -8.47 29.42 -17.21
C ALA A 23 -9.07 28.13 -16.64
N VAL A 24 -8.44 26.99 -16.92
CA VAL A 24 -8.71 25.75 -16.21
C VAL A 24 -8.15 25.96 -14.80
N VAL A 25 -9.02 26.39 -13.88
CA VAL A 25 -8.72 26.35 -12.45
C VAL A 25 -8.65 24.88 -12.08
N ALA A 26 -7.44 24.34 -11.99
CA ALA A 26 -7.20 23.07 -11.33
C ALA A 26 -7.57 23.26 -9.86
N LEU A 27 -8.80 22.87 -9.50
CA LEU A 27 -9.19 22.76 -8.11
C LEU A 27 -8.27 21.72 -7.46
N PRO A 28 -7.62 22.04 -6.33
CA PRO A 28 -6.97 20.99 -5.56
C PRO A 28 -8.06 19.99 -5.20
N LEU A 29 -7.81 18.71 -5.48
CA LEU A 29 -8.69 17.62 -5.06
C LEU A 29 -8.77 17.71 -3.53
N ALA A 30 -9.82 18.34 -3.02
CA ALA A 30 -10.07 18.46 -1.61
C ALA A 30 -10.21 17.02 -1.09
N GLN A 31 -9.16 16.52 -0.43
CA GLN A 31 -9.24 15.25 0.28
C GLN A 31 -10.31 15.44 1.34
N ALA A 32 -11.50 14.90 1.10
CA ALA A 32 -12.56 14.90 2.07
C ALA A 32 -12.01 14.29 3.37
N VAL A 33 -11.94 15.11 4.42
CA VAL A 33 -11.73 14.60 5.77
C VAL A 33 -13.03 13.92 6.12
N ALA A 34 -13.04 12.59 6.08
CA ALA A 34 -14.17 11.82 6.57
C ALA A 34 -14.46 12.23 8.02
N ALA A 35 -15.76 12.31 8.35
CA ALA A 35 -16.17 12.51 9.73
C ALA A 35 -15.66 11.34 10.59
N GLU A 36 -15.47 11.57 11.89
CA GLU A 36 -15.14 10.50 12.83
C GLU A 36 -16.19 9.38 12.73
N GLY A 37 -15.74 8.18 12.33
CA GLY A 37 -16.59 7.00 12.13
C GLY A 37 -16.83 6.59 10.67
N ASP A 38 -16.53 7.45 9.70
CA ASP A 38 -16.72 7.13 8.28
C ASP A 38 -15.46 6.50 7.66
N TRP A 39 -15.66 5.40 6.92
CA TRP A 39 -14.60 4.74 6.17
C TRP A 39 -14.20 5.55 4.94
N ILE A 40 -12.90 5.81 4.78
CA ILE A 40 -12.34 6.30 3.51
C ILE A 40 -11.80 5.12 2.69
N LYS A 41 -12.00 5.17 1.37
CA LYS A 41 -11.33 4.26 0.45
C LYS A 41 -9.95 4.82 0.12
N LEU A 42 -8.90 4.03 0.33
CA LEU A 42 -7.52 4.38 -0.04
C LEU A 42 -7.14 3.96 -1.47
N PHE A 43 -7.91 3.05 -2.05
CA PHE A 43 -7.71 2.57 -3.41
C PHE A 43 -9.04 2.63 -4.15
N ASP A 44 -9.00 3.18 -5.36
CA ASP A 44 -10.18 3.43 -6.19
C ASP A 44 -10.57 2.23 -7.07
N GLY A 45 -9.74 1.18 -7.07
CA GLY A 45 -9.93 -0.01 -7.91
C GLY A 45 -9.37 0.15 -9.33
N LYS A 46 -8.65 1.23 -9.65
CA LYS A 46 -8.29 1.59 -11.03
C LYS A 46 -6.87 2.07 -11.18
N THR A 47 -6.39 2.93 -10.29
CA THR A 47 -5.07 3.55 -10.40
C THR A 47 -4.29 3.40 -9.10
N LEU A 48 -2.98 3.65 -9.17
CA LEU A 48 -2.12 3.78 -7.99
C LEU A 48 -2.07 5.24 -7.50
N ASP A 49 -3.08 6.05 -7.82
CA ASP A 49 -3.11 7.44 -7.34
C ASP A 49 -3.18 7.47 -5.82
N GLY A 50 -2.33 8.29 -5.20
CA GLY A 50 -2.17 8.30 -3.75
C GLY A 50 -1.21 7.22 -3.21
N TRP A 51 -0.48 6.52 -4.08
CA TRP A 51 0.53 5.52 -3.71
C TRP A 51 1.88 5.78 -4.39
N HIS A 52 2.97 5.44 -3.69
CA HIS A 52 4.31 5.50 -4.24
C HIS A 52 5.19 4.36 -3.70
N LYS A 53 6.21 3.98 -4.47
CA LYS A 53 7.27 3.08 -3.98
C LYS A 53 8.20 3.85 -3.04
N ASN A 54 8.91 3.15 -2.16
CA ASN A 54 9.99 3.78 -1.39
C ASN A 54 10.94 4.58 -2.30
N PRO A 55 11.29 5.81 -1.94
CA PRO A 55 12.15 6.66 -2.77
C PRO A 55 13.62 6.22 -2.76
N LYS A 56 14.00 5.32 -1.84
CA LYS A 56 15.35 4.79 -1.68
C LYS A 56 15.30 3.29 -1.46
N ARG A 57 16.43 2.62 -1.70
CA ARG A 57 16.61 1.21 -1.35
C ARG A 57 16.40 1.00 0.14
N ILE A 58 15.61 0.00 0.48
CA ILE A 58 15.35 -0.47 1.85
C ILE A 58 15.71 -1.96 1.96
N GLY A 59 15.53 -2.55 3.15
CA GLY A 59 15.81 -3.99 3.38
C GLY A 59 15.10 -4.92 2.38
N HIS A 60 13.89 -4.54 1.94
CA HIS A 60 13.10 -5.32 0.99
C HIS A 60 13.42 -5.07 -0.50
N GLY A 61 14.36 -4.18 -0.83
CA GLY A 61 14.75 -3.89 -2.22
C GLY A 61 14.55 -2.44 -2.64
N THR A 62 14.38 -2.22 -3.94
CA THR A 62 14.28 -0.88 -4.56
C THR A 62 12.87 -0.45 -4.95
N GLY A 63 11.85 -1.24 -4.59
CA GLY A 63 10.45 -0.86 -4.77
C GLY A 63 9.58 -1.90 -5.44
N GLY A 64 10.15 -2.95 -6.06
CA GLY A 64 9.40 -3.99 -6.77
C GLY A 64 8.55 -3.46 -7.93
N LYS A 65 7.69 -4.32 -8.46
CA LYS A 65 6.71 -3.99 -9.49
C LYS A 65 5.33 -3.96 -8.86
N TRP A 66 4.59 -2.88 -9.13
CA TRP A 66 3.22 -2.68 -8.66
C TRP A 66 2.36 -2.25 -9.83
N ILE A 67 1.26 -2.95 -10.04
CA ILE A 67 0.29 -2.67 -11.10
C ILE A 67 -1.13 -2.78 -10.55
N VAL A 68 -2.10 -2.23 -11.27
CA VAL A 68 -3.51 -2.52 -11.04
C VAL A 68 -3.98 -3.53 -12.06
N GLU A 69 -4.50 -4.66 -11.60
CA GLU A 69 -5.05 -5.72 -12.44
C GLU A 69 -6.34 -6.25 -11.82
N GLY A 70 -7.39 -6.41 -12.62
CA GLY A 70 -8.67 -6.95 -12.14
C GLY A 70 -9.33 -6.16 -11.01
N GLY A 71 -9.00 -4.87 -10.88
CA GLY A 71 -9.48 -4.02 -9.79
C GLY A 71 -8.76 -4.22 -8.45
N ALA A 72 -7.57 -4.84 -8.46
CA ALA A 72 -6.71 -5.04 -7.30
C ALA A 72 -5.31 -4.49 -7.56
N ILE A 73 -4.62 -4.07 -6.49
CA ILE A 73 -3.18 -3.81 -6.53
C ILE A 73 -2.46 -5.16 -6.51
N VAL A 74 -1.64 -5.41 -7.54
CA VAL A 74 -0.82 -6.62 -7.65
C VAL A 74 0.65 -6.23 -7.53
N GLY A 75 1.35 -6.88 -6.59
CA GLY A 75 2.76 -6.67 -6.30
C GLY A 75 3.61 -7.87 -6.71
N GLU A 76 4.77 -7.61 -7.30
CA GLU A 76 5.74 -8.62 -7.74
C GLU A 76 7.19 -8.13 -7.49
N GLN A 77 8.14 -9.05 -7.38
CA GLN A 77 9.56 -8.71 -7.44
C GLN A 77 9.94 -8.18 -8.83
N ASP A 78 10.95 -7.31 -8.90
CA ASP A 78 11.41 -6.71 -10.15
C ASP A 78 12.92 -6.88 -10.36
N PRO A 79 13.36 -7.80 -11.26
CA PRO A 79 12.55 -8.72 -12.05
C PRO A 79 11.96 -9.88 -11.21
N PRO A 80 11.00 -10.65 -11.74
CA PRO A 80 10.40 -11.78 -11.04
C PRO A 80 11.45 -12.80 -10.56
N GLY A 81 11.35 -13.24 -9.29
CA GLY A 81 12.26 -14.21 -8.68
C GLY A 81 13.63 -13.65 -8.27
N SER A 82 13.88 -12.35 -8.42
CA SER A 82 15.17 -11.73 -8.09
C SER A 82 15.42 -11.52 -6.60
N GLY A 83 14.40 -11.64 -5.75
CA GLY A 83 14.43 -11.16 -4.37
C GLY A 83 14.29 -9.63 -4.24
N ASN A 84 14.27 -8.88 -5.34
CA ASN A 84 14.13 -7.42 -5.30
C ASN A 84 12.66 -7.00 -5.24
N GLY A 85 12.13 -6.93 -4.03
CA GLY A 85 10.80 -6.40 -3.76
C GLY A 85 10.82 -4.92 -3.40
N GLY A 86 9.90 -4.55 -2.52
CA GLY A 86 9.80 -3.22 -1.94
C GLY A 86 8.45 -3.04 -1.26
N ILE A 87 8.21 -1.86 -0.71
CA ILE A 87 6.93 -1.50 -0.10
C ILE A 87 6.26 -0.45 -1.00
N LEU A 88 4.95 -0.65 -1.22
CA LEU A 88 4.07 0.39 -1.76
C LEU A 88 3.45 1.15 -0.58
N LEU A 89 3.73 2.45 -0.52
CA LEU A 89 3.32 3.33 0.56
C LEU A 89 2.16 4.21 0.11
N SER A 90 1.24 4.51 1.02
CA SER A 90 0.26 5.57 0.79
C SER A 90 0.93 6.94 0.90
N ASP A 91 0.57 7.87 0.02
CA ASP A 91 1.00 9.27 0.10
C ASP A 91 0.46 9.95 1.36
N ARG A 92 -0.79 9.60 1.73
CA ARG A 92 -1.42 10.11 2.93
C ARG A 92 -0.82 9.44 4.17
N LYS A 93 -0.54 10.27 5.18
CA LYS A 93 -0.11 9.84 6.51
C LYS A 93 -1.29 9.84 7.47
N PHE A 94 -1.29 8.89 8.41
CA PHE A 94 -2.36 8.69 9.37
C PHE A 94 -1.79 8.65 10.80
N GLY A 95 -2.52 9.22 11.75
CA GLY A 95 -2.21 9.14 13.17
C GLY A 95 -2.77 7.85 13.76
N ASP A 96 -3.90 7.96 14.45
CA ASP A 96 -4.71 6.82 14.88
C ASP A 96 -5.74 6.49 13.80
N PHE A 97 -5.94 5.20 13.54
CA PHE A 97 -6.81 4.72 12.48
C PHE A 97 -7.28 3.30 12.74
N GLU A 98 -8.44 2.96 12.19
CA GLU A 98 -8.84 1.59 11.91
C GLU A 98 -8.66 1.36 10.39
N VAL A 99 -8.12 0.22 10.00
CA VAL A 99 -7.90 -0.11 8.58
C VAL A 99 -8.40 -1.51 8.27
N LYS A 100 -8.96 -1.67 7.07
CA LYS A 100 -9.37 -2.94 6.48
C LYS A 100 -8.77 -3.08 5.09
N ILE A 101 -8.31 -4.29 4.79
CA ILE A 101 -7.79 -4.66 3.48
C ILE A 101 -8.25 -6.08 3.15
N ASP A 102 -8.67 -6.28 1.91
CA ASP A 102 -8.86 -7.61 1.34
C ASP A 102 -7.59 -8.01 0.60
N MET A 103 -7.11 -9.22 0.85
CA MET A 103 -5.85 -9.72 0.33
C MET A 103 -6.00 -11.15 -0.20
N ASN A 104 -5.32 -11.44 -1.32
CA ASN A 104 -5.26 -12.77 -1.92
C ASN A 104 -3.80 -13.03 -2.30
N HIS A 105 -3.20 -14.04 -1.70
CA HIS A 105 -1.76 -14.27 -1.76
C HIS A 105 -1.43 -15.58 -2.45
N ASP A 106 -0.43 -15.53 -3.32
CA ASP A 106 0.22 -16.72 -3.86
C ASP A 106 1.04 -17.41 -2.78
N TRP A 107 1.10 -18.74 -2.84
CA TRP A 107 1.95 -19.53 -1.96
C TRP A 107 3.41 -19.44 -2.42
N GLY A 108 4.32 -19.10 -1.51
CA GLY A 108 5.77 -19.04 -1.75
C GLY A 108 6.41 -17.70 -1.36
N PRO A 109 5.95 -16.54 -1.87
CA PRO A 109 6.55 -15.26 -1.53
C PRO A 109 6.35 -14.85 -0.06
N CYS A 110 7.35 -14.18 0.53
CA CYS A 110 7.17 -13.42 1.76
C CYS A 110 6.54 -12.06 1.42
N SER A 111 5.53 -11.64 2.17
CA SER A 111 4.84 -10.37 1.99
C SER A 111 4.39 -9.80 3.34
N GLY A 112 3.66 -8.69 3.31
CA GLY A 112 3.18 -8.07 4.53
C GLY A 112 2.21 -6.92 4.28
N PHE A 113 1.41 -6.63 5.30
CA PHE A 113 0.68 -5.39 5.40
C PHE A 113 1.40 -4.46 6.38
N PHE A 114 1.97 -3.39 5.85
CA PHE A 114 2.91 -2.54 6.56
C PHE A 114 2.21 -1.31 7.15
N LEU A 115 2.25 -1.19 8.47
CA LEU A 115 1.60 -0.14 9.26
C LEU A 115 2.63 0.81 9.83
N ARG A 116 2.26 2.10 9.95
CA ARG A 116 3.13 3.15 10.50
C ARG A 116 4.50 3.19 9.79
N SER A 117 4.49 2.94 8.49
CA SER A 117 5.68 2.87 7.65
C SER A 117 6.30 4.24 7.40
N ASN A 118 7.60 4.24 7.13
CA ASN A 118 8.31 5.42 6.65
C ASN A 118 9.19 5.11 5.42
N ASP A 119 9.72 6.15 4.81
CA ASP A 119 10.53 6.06 3.59
C ASP A 119 11.85 5.29 3.77
N LYS A 120 12.23 4.98 5.02
CA LYS A 120 13.44 4.20 5.36
C LYS A 120 13.15 2.69 5.49
N GLY A 121 11.90 2.26 5.28
CA GLY A 121 11.50 0.85 5.38
C GLY A 121 11.25 0.39 6.81
N GLN A 122 11.12 1.31 7.76
CA GLN A 122 10.77 0.97 9.14
C GLN A 122 9.25 0.95 9.28
N CYS A 123 8.69 -0.07 9.92
CA CYS A 123 7.24 -0.22 10.10
C CYS A 123 6.89 -1.29 11.14
N PHE A 124 5.59 -1.43 11.41
CA PHE A 124 4.99 -2.62 11.99
C PHE A 124 4.35 -3.43 10.87
N GLN A 125 4.92 -4.58 10.55
CA GLN A 125 4.41 -5.46 9.51
C GLN A 125 3.46 -6.48 10.11
N VAL A 126 2.22 -6.53 9.66
CA VAL A 126 1.45 -7.76 9.77
C VAL A 126 2.02 -8.72 8.73
N MET A 127 2.72 -9.75 9.19
CA MET A 127 3.40 -10.72 8.33
C MET A 127 2.37 -11.41 7.43
N VAL A 128 2.75 -11.57 6.17
CA VAL A 128 2.10 -12.47 5.22
C VAL A 128 3.20 -13.31 4.57
N ASP A 129 3.91 -14.05 5.40
CA ASP A 129 4.93 -15.01 5.00
C ASP A 129 4.21 -16.30 4.62
N PHE A 130 3.60 -16.30 3.44
CA PHE A 130 2.67 -17.35 3.00
C PHE A 130 3.42 -18.49 2.30
N HIS A 131 4.25 -19.18 3.07
CA HIS A 131 5.08 -20.32 2.67
C HIS A 131 5.35 -21.27 3.85
N ASP A 132 6.07 -22.38 3.62
CA ASP A 132 6.45 -23.32 4.68
C ASP A 132 7.38 -22.68 5.72
N ALA A 133 7.18 -23.04 6.98
CA ALA A 133 7.75 -22.34 8.13
C ALA A 133 7.50 -20.81 8.06
N GLY A 134 6.34 -20.41 7.53
CA GLY A 134 5.90 -19.02 7.41
C GLY A 134 4.99 -18.59 8.56
N ASN A 135 4.49 -17.37 8.49
CA ASN A 135 3.50 -16.83 9.43
C ASN A 135 2.60 -15.79 8.74
N VAL A 136 1.32 -15.83 9.07
CA VAL A 136 0.37 -14.81 8.61
C VAL A 136 -0.44 -14.28 9.79
N GLY A 137 -0.51 -12.96 9.92
CA GLY A 137 -1.38 -12.28 10.88
C GLY A 137 -0.72 -11.82 12.18
N HIS A 138 0.52 -12.25 12.46
CA HIS A 138 1.31 -11.70 13.58
C HIS A 138 2.14 -10.50 13.11
N ILE A 139 2.64 -9.72 14.07
CA ILE A 139 3.34 -8.46 13.88
C ILE A 139 4.85 -8.64 14.03
N TYR A 140 5.59 -8.09 13.06
CA TYR A 140 7.04 -7.95 13.10
C TYR A 140 7.45 -6.48 13.03
N GLY A 141 8.45 -6.11 13.84
CA GLY A 141 9.03 -4.77 13.92
C GLY A 141 10.14 -4.55 12.90
N GLU A 142 9.78 -4.35 11.63
CA GLU A 142 10.73 -4.09 10.55
C GLU A 142 11.50 -2.80 10.79
N GLY A 143 12.83 -2.88 10.84
CA GLY A 143 13.71 -1.75 11.12
C GLY A 143 13.42 -1.02 12.44
N THR A 144 12.65 -1.63 13.35
CA THR A 144 12.17 -1.07 14.63
C THR A 144 12.56 -1.95 15.81
N GLY A 145 13.76 -2.54 15.76
CA GLY A 145 14.28 -3.40 16.83
C GLY A 145 13.90 -4.87 16.70
N ALA A 146 13.28 -5.29 15.59
CA ALA A 146 13.03 -6.68 15.23
C ALA A 146 12.22 -7.46 16.28
N PHE A 147 11.33 -6.79 17.02
CA PHE A 147 10.38 -7.50 17.87
C PHE A 147 9.47 -8.36 17.00
N ASN A 148 9.11 -9.54 17.50
CA ASN A 148 8.28 -10.47 16.77
C ASN A 148 7.32 -11.15 17.74
N ASN A 149 6.04 -11.18 17.40
CA ASN A 149 5.02 -11.81 18.22
C ASN A 149 4.41 -13.06 17.56
N ARG A 150 5.10 -13.64 16.58
CA ARG A 150 4.78 -14.91 15.92
C ARG A 150 4.50 -16.00 16.95
N ALA A 151 3.25 -16.44 17.05
CA ALA A 151 2.87 -17.48 18.00
C ALA A 151 2.98 -18.90 17.43
N PHE A 152 2.94 -19.05 16.11
CA PHE A 152 3.02 -20.35 15.43
C PHE A 152 3.50 -20.16 14.00
N ASP A 153 3.82 -21.28 13.36
CA ASP A 153 4.20 -21.36 11.97
C ASP A 153 3.05 -21.93 11.15
N ILE A 154 3.06 -21.65 9.86
CA ILE A 154 2.19 -22.29 8.89
C ILE A 154 3.02 -23.09 7.89
N ASN A 155 2.46 -24.21 7.44
CA ASN A 155 2.98 -25.02 6.34
C ASN A 155 1.86 -25.34 5.35
N GLY A 156 2.22 -25.58 4.10
CA GLY A 156 1.28 -25.77 3.01
C GLY A 156 1.21 -27.22 2.56
N GLU A 157 0.00 -27.69 2.26
CA GLU A 157 -0.19 -28.89 1.48
C GLU A 157 -0.35 -28.50 0.01
N VAL A 158 0.60 -28.89 -0.83
CA VAL A 158 0.61 -28.58 -2.26
C VAL A 158 0.31 -29.86 -3.06
N LYS A 159 -0.68 -29.78 -3.96
CA LYS A 159 -1.02 -30.84 -4.92
C LYS A 159 -1.02 -30.25 -6.32
N ASP A 160 -0.30 -30.89 -7.24
CA ASP A 160 -0.17 -30.45 -8.64
C ASP A 160 0.25 -28.97 -8.78
N GLY A 161 1.19 -28.54 -7.93
CA GLY A 161 1.69 -27.15 -7.92
C GLY A 161 0.71 -26.12 -7.35
N LYS A 162 -0.42 -26.54 -6.77
CA LYS A 162 -1.40 -25.65 -6.14
C LYS A 162 -1.52 -25.93 -4.66
N LEU A 163 -1.52 -24.87 -3.85
CA LEU A 163 -1.85 -24.95 -2.44
C LEU A 163 -3.30 -25.40 -2.27
N VAL A 164 -3.53 -26.48 -1.53
CA VAL A 164 -4.87 -27.02 -1.28
C VAL A 164 -5.30 -26.88 0.18
N ALA A 165 -4.34 -26.85 1.11
CA ALA A 165 -4.59 -26.67 2.53
C ALA A 165 -3.37 -26.05 3.20
N ILE A 166 -3.58 -25.55 4.41
CA ILE A 166 -2.53 -25.07 5.30
C ILE A 166 -2.71 -25.72 6.65
N ILE A 167 -1.60 -26.02 7.30
CA ILE A 167 -1.54 -26.57 8.65
C ILE A 167 -0.73 -25.63 9.54
N GLY A 168 -1.07 -25.62 10.83
CA GLY A 168 -0.29 -24.92 11.84
C GLY A 168 0.76 -25.82 12.45
N ASP A 169 1.92 -25.26 12.78
CA ASP A 169 3.06 -25.95 13.37
C ASP A 169 3.85 -25.04 14.33
N ASN A 170 4.87 -25.55 15.02
CA ASN A 170 5.82 -24.80 15.86
C ASN A 170 5.14 -23.78 16.78
N VAL A 171 4.16 -24.24 17.56
CA VAL A 171 3.42 -23.40 18.51
C VAL A 171 4.35 -22.96 19.64
N ARG A 172 4.40 -21.64 19.87
CA ARG A 172 5.23 -20.98 20.88
C ARG A 172 4.38 -20.61 22.09
N LYS A 173 5.02 -20.54 23.26
CA LYS A 173 4.36 -20.14 24.52
C LYS A 173 4.13 -18.63 24.54
N PRO A 174 3.09 -18.13 25.25
CA PRO A 174 2.85 -16.70 25.42
C PRO A 174 4.05 -15.87 25.87
N SER A 175 4.90 -16.43 26.75
CA SER A 175 6.13 -15.79 27.22
C SER A 175 7.16 -15.53 26.13
N GLU A 176 7.09 -16.24 25.01
CA GLU A 176 8.05 -16.14 23.89
C GLU A 176 7.64 -15.08 22.87
N HIS A 177 6.35 -14.72 22.82
CA HIS A 177 5.81 -13.82 21.79
C HIS A 177 5.10 -12.58 22.37
N GLY A 178 4.94 -12.48 23.70
CA GLY A 178 4.48 -11.26 24.37
C GLY A 178 3.03 -10.87 24.09
N CYS A 179 2.25 -11.68 23.37
CA CYS A 179 0.83 -11.41 23.16
C CYS A 179 0.03 -11.77 24.40
N VAL A 180 -0.90 -10.90 24.80
CA VAL A 180 -1.94 -11.21 25.80
C VAL A 180 -2.90 -12.28 25.29
N TYR A 181 -3.17 -12.26 23.99
CA TYR A 181 -4.02 -13.24 23.31
C TYR A 181 -3.50 -13.49 21.89
N THR A 182 -3.54 -14.75 21.48
CA THR A 182 -3.39 -15.19 20.09
C THR A 182 -4.33 -16.36 19.86
N CYS A 183 -4.92 -16.46 18.67
CA CYS A 183 -5.67 -17.65 18.30
C CYS A 183 -4.74 -18.87 18.24
N THR A 184 -5.30 -20.06 18.44
CA THR A 184 -4.59 -21.30 18.15
C THR A 184 -4.34 -21.42 16.64
N PRO A 185 -3.33 -22.21 16.22
CA PRO A 185 -3.13 -22.47 14.79
C PRO A 185 -4.36 -23.11 14.13
N GLY A 186 -5.06 -23.99 14.84
CA GLY A 186 -6.28 -24.62 14.32
C GLY A 186 -7.45 -23.64 14.11
N GLU A 187 -7.60 -22.63 14.98
CA GLU A 187 -8.57 -21.54 14.77
C GLU A 187 -8.16 -20.66 13.59
N TRP A 188 -6.87 -20.37 13.47
CA TRP A 188 -6.34 -19.58 12.37
C TRP A 188 -6.55 -20.27 11.01
N VAL A 189 -6.22 -21.55 10.90
CA VAL A 189 -6.41 -22.37 9.69
C VAL A 189 -7.89 -22.38 9.26
N LYS A 190 -8.83 -22.41 10.22
CA LYS A 190 -10.28 -22.34 9.92
C LYS A 190 -10.71 -20.97 9.41
N ALA A 191 -10.04 -19.90 9.85
CA ALA A 191 -10.37 -18.54 9.45
C ALA A 191 -9.84 -18.19 8.05
N TRP A 192 -8.67 -18.74 7.68
CA TRP A 192 -8.04 -18.43 6.40
C TRP A 192 -8.65 -19.23 5.23
N ARG A 193 -8.96 -18.52 4.15
CA ARG A 193 -9.53 -19.09 2.93
C ARG A 193 -8.45 -19.23 1.86
N VAL A 194 -7.92 -20.44 1.69
CA VAL A 194 -6.91 -20.76 0.65
C VAL A 194 -7.44 -20.46 -0.75
N GLY A 195 -6.65 -19.76 -1.57
CA GLY A 195 -6.99 -19.41 -2.96
C GLY A 195 -8.18 -18.45 -3.10
N LYS A 196 -8.51 -17.73 -2.04
CA LYS A 196 -9.61 -16.75 -1.99
C LYS A 196 -9.11 -15.46 -1.32
N TRP A 197 -9.88 -14.40 -1.50
CA TRP A 197 -9.71 -13.16 -0.76
C TRP A 197 -9.91 -13.40 0.74
N ASN A 198 -9.10 -12.76 1.58
CA ASN A 198 -9.19 -12.75 3.04
C ASN A 198 -9.16 -11.30 3.53
N THR A 199 -9.97 -10.98 4.53
CA THR A 199 -10.04 -9.62 5.07
C THR A 199 -9.20 -9.52 6.33
N LEU A 200 -8.22 -8.61 6.33
CA LEU A 200 -7.50 -8.20 7.53
C LEU A 200 -8.11 -6.90 8.05
N LYS A 201 -8.33 -6.82 9.36
CA LYS A 201 -8.70 -5.59 10.07
C LYS A 201 -7.69 -5.32 11.18
N VAL A 202 -7.19 -4.08 11.26
CA VAL A 202 -6.31 -3.62 12.34
C VAL A 202 -6.95 -2.41 13.02
N ARG A 203 -6.89 -2.41 14.36
CA ARG A 203 -7.43 -1.37 15.26
C ARG A 203 -6.48 -1.13 16.41
#